data_AF-A0A7C7YQT9-F1
#
_entry.id   AF-A0A7C7YQT9-F1
#
_cell.length_a   1.000
_cell.length_b   1.000
_cell.length_c   1.000
_cell.angle_alpha   90.00
_cell.angle_beta   90.00
_cell.angle_gamma   90.00
#
_symmetry.space_group_name_H-M   'P 1'
#
loop_
_entity.id
_entity.type
_entity.pdbx_description
1 polymer ?
#
loop_
_entity_poly.entity_id
_entity_poly.type
_entity_poly.pdbx_seq_one_letter_code
_entity_poly.pdbx_strand_id
1 'polypeptide(L)'
;MNLDPPRSASPARILTMVAAGWLLTRGAVWIFEAIFSGPSEFHPPLRLTDIVLGSFCILLSLQLLFRAPGARFPALIVLFLHAALLIHRFAILDASSWWKLSQADRLQVIFETGTSSLLAIGLCVATFLARSERISHKINLDS
;
A
#
# COMPACT_ATOMS: atom_id res chain seq x y z
N MET A 1 -0.49 -32.30 25.83
CA MET A 1 -1.20 -31.23 25.11
C MET A 1 -0.22 -30.09 24.97
N ASN A 2 0.48 -30.02 23.83
CA ASN A 2 1.51 -28.99 23.61
C ASN A 2 0.78 -27.67 23.33
N LEU A 3 0.76 -26.80 24.33
CA LEU A 3 0.38 -25.40 24.15
C LEU A 3 1.56 -24.73 23.47
N ASP A 4 1.51 -24.64 22.14
CA ASP A 4 2.39 -23.75 21.39
C ASP A 4 2.32 -22.36 22.04
N PRO A 5 3.45 -21.75 22.41
CA PRO A 5 3.43 -20.40 22.99
C PRO A 5 2.79 -19.44 21.98
N PRO A 6 2.05 -18.41 22.43
CA PRO A 6 1.47 -17.43 21.54
C PRO A 6 2.60 -16.84 20.69
N ARG A 7 2.60 -17.16 19.38
CA ARG A 7 3.54 -16.60 18.41
C ARG A 7 3.41 -15.08 18.49
N SER A 8 4.33 -14.44 19.21
CA SER A 8 4.44 -13.00 19.26
C SER A 8 4.42 -12.48 17.82
N ALA A 9 3.48 -11.59 17.53
CA ALA A 9 3.35 -11.06 16.19
C ALA A 9 4.62 -10.26 15.89
N SER A 10 5.51 -10.82 15.05
CA SER A 10 6.71 -10.10 14.66
C SER A 10 6.33 -8.75 14.06
N PRO A 11 7.12 -7.67 14.28
CA PRO A 11 6.83 -6.34 13.75
C PRO A 11 6.54 -6.37 12.23
N ALA A 12 7.24 -7.22 11.49
CA ALA A 12 7.01 -7.46 10.07
C ALA A 12 5.61 -8.01 9.76
N ARG A 13 5.06 -8.88 10.62
CA ARG A 13 3.70 -9.42 10.48
C ARG A 13 2.64 -8.34 10.71
N ILE A 14 2.81 -7.53 11.75
CA ILE A 14 1.90 -6.42 12.07
C ILE A 14 1.87 -5.45 10.88
N LEU A 15 3.04 -5.05 10.41
CA LEU A 15 3.14 -4.12 9.30
C LEU A 15 2.54 -4.67 7.99
N THR A 16 2.74 -5.97 7.71
CA THR A 16 2.11 -6.63 6.56
C THR A 16 0.59 -6.60 6.67
N MET A 17 0.03 -6.80 7.87
CA MET A 17 -1.41 -6.72 8.11
C MET A 17 -1.95 -5.30 7.94
N VAL A 18 -1.24 -4.30 8.46
CA VAL A 18 -1.64 -2.89 8.28
C VAL A 18 -1.60 -2.51 6.80
N ALA A 19 -0.55 -2.89 6.08
CA ALA A 19 -0.45 -2.63 4.64
C ALA A 19 -1.54 -3.35 3.84
N ALA A 20 -1.87 -4.60 4.20
CA ALA A 20 -2.97 -5.32 3.59
C ALA A 20 -4.31 -4.61 3.85
N GLY A 21 -4.58 -4.20 5.08
CA GLY A 21 -5.79 -3.43 5.43
C GLY A 21 -5.88 -2.12 4.64
N TRP A 22 -4.78 -1.38 4.54
CA TRP A 22 -4.73 -0.15 3.76
C TRP A 22 -5.03 -0.38 2.28
N LEU A 23 -4.40 -1.37 1.64
CA LEU A 23 -4.64 -1.72 0.24
C LEU A 23 -6.09 -2.17 0.00
N LEU A 24 -6.68 -2.92 0.93
CA LEU A 24 -8.07 -3.36 0.83
C LEU A 24 -9.02 -2.16 0.85
N THR A 25 -8.87 -1.29 1.85
CA THR A 25 -9.71 -0.11 2.01
C THR A 25 -9.56 0.82 0.81
N ARG A 26 -8.33 1.14 0.38
CA ARG A 26 -8.13 2.05 -0.74
C ARG A 26 -8.65 1.47 -2.05
N GLY A 27 -8.44 0.17 -2.28
CA GLY A 27 -8.97 -0.51 -3.47
C GLY A 27 -10.49 -0.48 -3.52
N ALA A 28 -11.17 -0.70 -2.40
CA ALA A 28 -12.62 -0.57 -2.30
C ALA A 28 -13.11 0.87 -2.55
N VAL A 29 -12.41 1.86 -2.00
CA VAL A 29 -12.73 3.28 -2.24
C VAL A 29 -12.59 3.63 -3.73
N TRP A 30 -11.53 3.19 -4.41
CA TRP A 30 -11.39 3.44 -5.85
C TRP A 30 -12.49 2.83 -6.70
N ILE A 31 -12.90 1.59 -6.39
CA ILE A 31 -14.03 0.97 -7.08
C ILE A 31 -15.31 1.75 -6.80
N PHE A 32 -15.54 2.15 -5.55
CA PHE A 32 -16.71 2.92 -5.16
C PHE A 32 -16.75 4.27 -5.88
N GLU A 33 -15.64 5.01 -5.88
CA GLU A 33 -15.52 6.30 -6.56
C GLU A 33 -15.74 6.15 -8.07
N ALA A 34 -15.21 5.10 -8.70
CA ALA A 34 -15.39 4.86 -10.13
C ALA A 34 -16.85 4.53 -10.53
N ILE A 35 -17.60 3.86 -9.65
CA ILE A 35 -18.99 3.46 -9.90
C ILE A 35 -19.98 4.58 -9.53
N PHE A 36 -19.79 5.20 -8.37
CA PHE A 36 -20.79 6.10 -7.78
C PHE A 36 -20.45 7.59 -7.89
N SER A 37 -19.18 7.94 -8.12
CA SER A 37 -18.79 9.36 -8.24
C SER A 37 -18.87 9.83 -9.70
N GLY A 38 -19.48 11.01 -9.88
CA GLY A 38 -19.43 11.75 -11.14
C GLY A 38 -17.97 12.11 -11.52
N PRO A 39 -17.70 12.50 -12.77
CA PRO A 39 -16.36 12.98 -13.14
C PRO A 39 -15.96 14.13 -12.20
N SER A 40 -14.89 13.94 -11.44
CA SER A 40 -14.32 14.96 -10.54
C SER A 40 -12.97 15.41 -11.08
N GLU A 41 -12.51 16.60 -10.70
CA GLU A 41 -11.16 17.07 -11.05
C GLU A 41 -10.04 16.16 -10.51
N PHE A 42 -10.35 15.18 -9.67
CA PHE A 42 -9.42 14.16 -9.16
C PHE A 42 -9.42 12.86 -9.96
N HIS A 43 -10.49 12.56 -10.70
CA HIS A 43 -10.63 11.31 -11.45
C HIS A 43 -10.65 11.60 -12.94
N PRO A 44 -9.56 11.32 -13.67
CA PRO A 44 -9.60 11.36 -15.13
C PRO A 44 -10.70 10.39 -15.64
N PRO A 45 -11.23 10.57 -16.86
CA PRO A 45 -12.38 9.82 -17.37
C PRO A 45 -12.17 8.30 -17.50
N LEU A 46 -10.99 7.79 -17.13
CA LEU A 46 -10.60 6.39 -17.18
C LEU A 46 -11.11 5.62 -15.95
N ARG A 47 -12.42 5.65 -15.72
CA ARG A 47 -13.11 4.90 -14.64
C ARG A 47 -12.76 3.41 -14.64
N LEU A 48 -12.50 2.85 -15.82
CA LEU A 48 -12.10 1.45 -15.97
C LEU A 48 -10.75 1.17 -15.31
N THR A 49 -9.80 2.11 -15.40
CA THR A 49 -8.47 2.00 -14.80
C THR A 49 -8.57 1.99 -13.27
N ASP A 50 -9.43 2.83 -12.69
CA ASP A 50 -9.64 2.90 -11.24
C ASP A 50 -10.28 1.61 -10.70
N ILE A 51 -11.24 1.02 -11.43
CA ILE A 51 -11.84 -0.28 -11.07
C ILE A 51 -10.80 -1.40 -11.13
N VAL A 52 -10.00 -1.45 -12.20
CA VAL A 52 -8.95 -2.47 -12.37
C VAL A 52 -7.89 -2.33 -11.28
N LEU A 53 -7.44 -1.11 -11.01
CA LEU A 53 -6.43 -0.83 -10.00
C LEU A 53 -6.96 -1.13 -8.60
N GLY A 54 -8.21 -0.75 -8.31
CA GLY A 54 -8.87 -1.08 -7.05
C GLY A 54 -9.03 -2.59 -6.85
N SER A 55 -9.42 -3.31 -7.90
CA SER A 55 -9.52 -4.77 -7.88
C SER A 55 -8.15 -5.42 -7.65
N PHE A 56 -7.10 -4.90 -8.29
CA PHE A 56 -5.73 -5.35 -8.08
C PHE A 56 -5.29 -5.15 -6.62
N CYS A 57 -5.57 -3.99 -6.02
CA CYS A 57 -5.26 -3.71 -4.62
C CYS A 57 -5.97 -4.67 -3.65
N ILE A 58 -7.24 -5.00 -3.91
CA ILE A 58 -8.01 -5.97 -3.10
C ILE A 58 -7.38 -7.36 -3.21
N LEU A 59 -7.11 -7.85 -4.42
CA LEU A 59 -6.49 -9.16 -4.62
C LEU A 59 -5.11 -9.23 -3.98
N LEU A 60 -4.32 -8.15 -4.11
CA LEU A 60 -2.99 -8.05 -3.51
C LEU A 60 -3.06 -8.02 -1.97
N SER A 61 -4.05 -7.34 -1.40
CA SER A 61 -4.31 -7.37 0.04
C SER A 61 -4.58 -8.80 0.52
N LEU A 62 -5.47 -9.54 -0.16
CA LEU A 62 -5.75 -10.94 0.17
C LEU A 62 -4.48 -11.80 0.08
N GLN A 63 -3.66 -11.60 -0.95
CA GLN A 63 -2.37 -12.29 -1.07
C GLN A 63 -1.42 -11.98 0.10
N LEU A 64 -1.38 -10.73 0.59
CA LEU A 64 -0.60 -10.38 1.78
C LEU A 64 -1.16 -11.03 3.06
N LEU A 65 -2.48 -11.04 3.23
CA LEU A 65 -3.19 -11.68 4.35
C LEU A 65 -2.90 -13.19 4.42
N PHE A 66 -2.99 -13.88 3.28
CA PHE A 66 -2.69 -15.31 3.16
C PHE A 66 -1.20 -15.63 3.02
N ARG A 67 -0.33 -14.61 3.08
CA ARG A 67 1.14 -14.75 3.01
C ARG A 67 1.62 -15.45 1.72
N ALA A 68 0.96 -15.14 0.60
CA ALA A 68 1.38 -15.65 -0.69
C ALA A 68 2.85 -15.27 -0.96
N PRO A 69 3.69 -16.23 -1.37
CA PRO A 69 5.09 -15.95 -1.68
C PRO A 69 5.17 -14.95 -2.83
N GLY A 70 6.01 -13.91 -2.68
CA GLY A 70 6.20 -12.87 -3.69
C GLY A 70 5.24 -11.67 -3.61
N ALA A 71 4.13 -11.73 -2.86
CA ALA A 71 3.12 -10.67 -2.81
C ALA A 71 3.62 -9.34 -2.22
N ARG A 72 4.69 -9.35 -1.42
CA ARG A 72 5.26 -8.15 -0.80
C ARG A 72 5.83 -7.16 -1.83
N PHE A 73 6.43 -7.66 -2.91
CA PHE A 73 7.09 -6.81 -3.89
C PHE A 73 6.09 -6.01 -4.75
N PRO A 74 5.01 -6.61 -5.30
CA PRO A 74 3.94 -5.85 -5.93
C PRO A 74 3.30 -4.85 -4.97
N ALA A 75 3.14 -5.19 -3.68
CA ALA A 75 2.58 -4.28 -2.69
C ALA A 75 3.44 -3.03 -2.49
N LEU A 76 4.77 -3.19 -2.43
CA LEU A 76 5.70 -2.07 -2.41
C LEU A 76 5.55 -1.17 -3.64
N ILE A 77 5.50 -1.77 -4.83
CA ILE A 77 5.36 -1.02 -6.08
C ILE A 77 4.06 -0.20 -6.07
N VAL A 78 2.93 -0.81 -5.70
CA VAL A 78 1.63 -0.12 -5.66
C VAL A 78 1.63 1.03 -4.67
N LEU A 79 2.16 0.82 -3.46
CA LEU A 79 2.21 1.86 -2.44
C LEU A 79 3.09 3.05 -2.86
N PHE A 80 4.26 2.77 -3.46
CA PHE A 80 5.11 3.80 -4.03
C PHE A 80 4.45 4.51 -5.22
N LEU A 81 3.83 3.75 -6.12
CA LEU A 81 3.15 4.31 -7.28
C LEU A 81 1.99 5.23 -6.85
N HIS A 82 1.21 4.82 -5.86
CA HIS A 82 0.12 5.62 -5.33
C HIS A 82 0.62 6.95 -4.74
N ALA A 83 1.67 6.90 -3.91
CA ALA A 83 2.29 8.11 -3.37
C ALA A 83 2.90 8.99 -4.47
N ALA A 84 3.61 8.38 -5.43
CA ALA A 84 4.24 9.09 -6.54
C ALA A 84 3.23 9.77 -7.45
N LEU A 85 2.07 9.14 -7.72
CA LEU A 85 1.01 9.73 -8.53
C LEU A 85 0.38 10.95 -7.85
N LEU A 86 0.13 10.88 -6.53
CA LEU A 86 -0.39 12.03 -5.77
C LEU A 86 0.61 13.19 -5.74
N ILE A 87 1.89 12.90 -5.48
CA ILE A 87 2.95 13.91 -5.51
C ILE A 87 3.10 14.50 -6.92
N HIS A 88 3.16 13.67 -7.95
CA HIS A 88 3.36 14.14 -9.32
C HIS A 88 2.19 15.00 -9.80
N ARG A 89 0.96 14.64 -9.45
CA ARG A 89 -0.23 15.43 -9.80
C ARG A 89 -0.21 16.80 -9.12
N PHE A 90 -0.06 16.83 -7.79
CA PHE A 90 -0.26 18.06 -7.01
C PHE A 90 0.99 18.91 -6.82
N ALA A 91 2.19 18.35 -6.99
CA ALA A 91 3.44 19.10 -6.87
C ALA A 91 4.07 19.45 -8.22
N ILE A 92 3.82 18.67 -9.29
CA ILE A 92 4.55 18.81 -10.56
C ILE A 92 3.64 19.25 -11.71
N LEU A 93 2.58 18.49 -12.00
CA LEU A 93 1.75 18.75 -13.19
C LEU A 93 0.77 19.91 -13.02
N ASP A 94 0.15 20.02 -11.85
CA ASP A 94 -0.83 21.07 -11.59
C ASP A 94 -0.73 21.59 -10.16
N ALA A 95 0.43 22.19 -9.85
CA ALA A 95 0.65 22.84 -8.57
C ALA A 95 -0.35 23.98 -8.29
N SER A 96 -1.00 24.51 -9.33
CA SER A 96 -2.01 25.55 -9.21
C SER A 96 -3.34 25.02 -8.64
N SER A 97 -3.73 23.79 -8.96
CA SER A 97 -4.95 23.19 -8.41
C SER A 97 -4.82 22.82 -6.95
N TRP A 98 -3.61 22.60 -6.42
CA TRP A 98 -3.37 22.45 -4.98
C TRP A 98 -4.02 23.57 -4.16
N TRP A 99 -3.92 24.81 -4.64
CA TRP A 99 -4.48 25.98 -3.97
C TRP A 99 -5.99 26.15 -4.16
N LYS A 100 -6.60 25.41 -5.09
CA LYS A 100 -8.05 25.38 -5.34
C LYS A 100 -8.76 24.32 -4.50
N LEU A 101 -8.02 23.34 -3.97
CA LEU A 101 -8.56 22.30 -3.10
C LEU A 101 -9.08 22.88 -1.79
N SER A 102 -10.17 22.28 -1.28
CA SER A 102 -10.65 22.55 0.07
C SER A 102 -9.61 22.12 1.12
N GLN A 103 -9.68 22.66 2.33
CA GLN A 103 -8.77 22.25 3.40
C GLN A 103 -8.88 20.76 3.73
N ALA A 104 -10.08 20.18 3.64
CA ALA A 104 -10.32 18.76 3.89
C ALA A 104 -9.62 17.89 2.84
N ASP A 105 -9.74 18.25 1.55
CA ASP A 105 -9.13 17.48 0.46
C ASP A 105 -7.61 17.51 0.52
N ARG A 106 -7.01 18.65 0.88
CA ARG A 106 -5.56 18.75 1.08
C ARG A 106 -5.08 17.84 2.20
N LEU A 107 -5.82 17.80 3.31
CA LEU A 107 -5.48 16.95 4.44
C LEU A 107 -5.57 15.47 4.05
N GLN A 108 -6.59 15.11 3.26
CA GLN A 108 -6.75 13.77 2.71
C GLN A 108 -5.57 13.39 1.81
N VAL A 109 -5.16 14.25 0.88
CA VAL A 109 -4.00 13.98 0.00
C VAL A 109 -2.71 13.77 0.80
N ILE A 110 -2.45 14.62 1.81
CA ILE A 110 -1.28 14.49 2.68
C ILE A 110 -1.34 13.16 3.44
N PHE A 111 -2.50 12.82 4.00
CA PHE A 111 -2.69 11.59 4.76
C PHE A 111 -2.53 10.33 3.89
N GLU A 112 -3.12 10.32 2.70
CA GLU A 112 -3.03 9.19 1.76
C GLU A 112 -1.59 8.99 1.25
N THR A 113 -0.92 10.09 0.89
CA THR A 113 0.48 10.07 0.43
C THR A 113 1.41 9.64 1.55
N GLY A 114 1.24 10.20 2.74
CA GLY A 114 2.07 9.90 3.92
C GLY A 114 1.92 8.46 4.37
N THR A 115 0.69 7.99 4.55
CA THR A 115 0.39 6.60 4.95
C THR A 115 0.96 5.61 3.94
N SER A 116 0.76 5.83 2.65
CA SER A 116 1.27 4.93 1.60
C SER A 116 2.79 4.90 1.57
N SER A 117 3.46 6.04 1.73
CA SER A 117 4.92 6.13 1.78
C SER A 117 5.50 5.43 3.01
N LEU A 118 4.90 5.63 4.18
CA LEU A 118 5.32 4.99 5.43
C LEU A 118 5.15 3.47 5.37
N LEU A 119 4.03 2.99 4.82
CA LEU A 119 3.79 1.56 4.64
C LEU A 119 4.75 0.95 3.63
N ALA A 120 5.06 1.66 2.54
CA ALA A 120 6.06 1.22 1.57
C ALA A 120 7.46 1.10 2.20
N ILE A 121 7.91 2.14 2.91
CA ILE A 121 9.22 2.14 3.59
C ILE A 121 9.27 1.02 4.63
N GLY A 122 8.24 0.92 5.48
CA GLY A 122 8.17 -0.12 6.50
C GLY A 122 8.23 -1.52 5.89
N LEU A 123 7.47 -1.78 4.83
CA LEU A 123 7.44 -3.09 4.16
C LEU A 123 8.80 -3.40 3.53
N CYS A 124 9.49 -2.39 3.02
CA CYS A 124 10.81 -2.51 2.44
C CYS A 124 11.82 -2.93 3.52
N VAL A 125 11.84 -2.21 4.65
CA VAL A 125 12.68 -2.53 5.81
C VAL A 125 12.37 -3.94 6.35
N ALA A 126 11.10 -4.27 6.53
CA ALA A 126 10.68 -5.59 7.01
C ALA A 126 11.11 -6.71 6.05
N THR A 127 11.06 -6.47 4.74
CA THR A 127 11.49 -7.43 3.72
C THR A 127 13.01 -7.58 3.71
N PHE A 128 13.75 -6.47 3.86
CA PHE A 128 15.21 -6.48 3.94
C PHE A 128 15.70 -7.25 5.17
N LEU A 129 15.15 -6.95 6.35
CA LEU A 129 15.51 -7.63 7.60
C LEU A 129 15.24 -9.14 7.51
N ALA A 130 14.05 -9.52 7.02
CA ALA A 130 13.69 -10.94 6.83
C ALA A 130 14.54 -11.66 5.77
N ARG A 131 15.17 -10.93 4.84
CA ARG A 131 16.14 -11.49 3.89
C ARG A 131 17.51 -11.66 4.55
N SER A 132 17.96 -10.67 5.31
CA SER A 132 19.22 -10.68 6.04
C SER A 132 19.29 -11.85 7.04
N GLU A 133 18.25 -12.04 7.85
CA GLU A 133 18.17 -13.16 8.81
C GLU A 133 18.29 -14.53 8.13
N ARG A 134 17.62 -14.72 6.99
CA ARG A 134 17.69 -15.99 6.24
C ARG A 134 19.07 -16.26 5.66
N ILE A 135 19.77 -15.22 5.20
CA ILE A 135 21.13 -15.36 4.67
C ILE A 135 22.09 -15.71 5.82
N SER A 136 22.00 -15.01 6.95
CA SER A 136 22.83 -15.29 8.13
C SER A 136 22.62 -16.71 8.67
N HIS A 137 21.36 -17.16 8.78
CA HIS A 137 21.06 -18.53 9.20
C HIS A 137 21.59 -19.58 8.22
N LYS A 138 21.56 -19.31 6.91
CA LYS A 138 22.11 -20.24 5.92
C LYS A 138 23.63 -20.38 6.06
N ILE A 139 24.35 -19.25 6.25
CA ILE A 139 25.80 -19.25 6.43
C ILE A 139 26.20 -20.06 7.66
N ASN A 140 25.49 -19.92 8.78
CA ASN A 140 25.77 -20.68 10.02
C ASN A 140 25.46 -22.19 9.92
N LEU A 141 24.62 -22.62 8.98
CA LEU A 141 24.36 -24.05 8.74
C LEU A 141 25.39 -24.69 7.82
N ASP A 142 26.03 -23.88 6.96
CA ASP A 142 27.02 -24.32 5.98
C ASP A 142 28.47 -24.27 6.55
N SER A 143 28.66 -23.76 7.78
CA SER A 143 29.93 -23.65 8.52
C SER A 143 30.06 -24.73 9.61
#